data_AF-A0A3T1AWK8-F1
#
_entry.id   AF-A0A3T1AWK8-F1
#
_cell.length_a   1.000
_cell.length_b   1.000
_cell.length_c   1.000
_cell.angle_alpha   90.00
_cell.angle_beta   90.00
_cell.angle_gamma   90.00
#
_symmetry.space_group_name_H-M   'P 1'
#
loop_
_entity.id
_entity.type
_entity.pdbx_description
1 polymer ?
#
loop_
_entity_poly.entity_id
_entity_poly.type
_entity_poly.pdbx_seq_one_letter_code
_entity_poly.pdbx_strand_id
1 'polypeptide(L)'
;MTGFLLGPADLAVRAEHGPVVVLDATVTLAKPSRDGDHDSTTGLAGWQEAHIPGSRHADLLHDLSDPSAGFHFARPAAGVLAARLAALGVRDGVPVVVYDRAGGIWATRLWWLLDWIGVEAYVLDGGLSAWQAAGMAVGFASDINEISDLSGGSGALPVSEGPVSEGSVSEGPVSEGPVSEGPVREGPVSAGSVREGRWVERGDLEAWLGGDVRASVVCALDPASYSGEVPTRYSRRGHIPGTGNVPARSLLDADGRFLPAAELREILDHLLGDPDPIWVYCGGGISATTLGFVLRELGREDVRIYDGSLEEWSADPSLPLELGHGLLGPEVRELIDRPEFGVLSTAEPDGSAQLSVMWVGRDGDDLVMATRTGRRKVRNIARDPRVTVLFHDRRKPARYAEVRGTARVTGEDAHALVDELARRYTGAAHVVTDPAAEADRVVVRITPSKVLYR
;
A
#
# COMPACT_ATOMS: atom_id res chain seq x y z
N MET A 1 9.06 6.71 23.44
CA MET A 1 8.59 6.39 22.09
C MET A 1 7.12 6.09 22.17
N THR A 2 6.26 6.81 21.47
CA THR A 2 4.78 6.62 21.46
C THR A 2 4.27 6.07 20.13
N GLY A 3 5.17 5.47 19.34
CA GLY A 3 4.88 4.95 18.00
C GLY A 3 4.83 3.42 17.96
N PHE A 4 4.36 2.88 16.85
CA PHE A 4 4.26 1.45 16.57
C PHE A 4 5.53 0.87 15.90
N LEU A 5 6.53 1.71 15.62
CA LEU A 5 7.83 1.30 15.05
C LEU A 5 8.88 1.12 16.14
N LEU A 6 9.71 0.08 15.99
CA LEU A 6 10.86 -0.20 16.84
C LEU A 6 12.11 -0.46 15.99
N GLY A 7 13.27 0.02 16.44
CA GLY A 7 14.55 -0.41 15.91
C GLY A 7 15.05 -1.71 16.55
N PRO A 8 16.10 -2.34 15.99
CA PRO A 8 16.71 -3.55 16.56
C PRO A 8 17.16 -3.39 18.03
N ALA A 9 17.74 -2.24 18.39
CA ALA A 9 18.16 -1.97 19.76
C ALA A 9 16.97 -1.87 20.73
N ASP A 10 15.84 -1.30 20.28
CA ASP A 10 14.64 -1.15 21.10
C ASP A 10 14.02 -2.51 21.41
N LEU A 11 14.00 -3.42 20.43
CA LEU A 11 13.54 -4.80 20.64
C LEU A 11 14.45 -5.54 21.62
N ALA A 12 15.78 -5.44 21.47
CA ALA A 12 16.72 -6.09 22.37
C ALA A 12 16.53 -5.62 23.82
N VAL A 13 16.41 -4.30 24.04
CA VAL A 13 16.12 -3.73 25.36
C VAL A 13 14.77 -4.21 25.88
N ARG A 14 13.72 -4.23 25.06
CA ARG A 14 12.38 -4.68 25.50
C ARG A 14 12.41 -6.14 25.96
N ALA A 15 13.13 -7.01 25.25
CA ALA A 15 13.29 -8.42 25.61
C ALA A 15 14.02 -8.63 26.95
N GLU A 16 14.88 -7.69 27.37
CA GLU A 16 15.53 -7.73 28.69
C GLU A 16 14.59 -7.32 29.84
N HIS A 17 13.57 -6.51 29.55
CA HIS A 17 12.69 -5.91 30.57
C HIS A 17 11.36 -6.65 30.77
N GLY A 18 11.06 -7.66 29.95
CA GLY A 18 9.84 -8.45 30.09
C GLY A 18 9.59 -9.39 28.91
N PRO A 19 8.55 -10.23 28.98
CA PRO A 19 8.18 -11.12 27.88
C PRO A 19 7.77 -10.30 26.65
N VAL A 20 8.21 -10.74 25.48
CA VAL A 20 7.80 -10.22 24.17
C VAL A 20 7.61 -11.40 23.22
N VAL A 21 6.56 -11.35 22.41
CA VAL A 21 6.35 -12.35 21.35
C VAL A 21 6.88 -11.77 20.05
N VAL A 22 7.83 -12.45 19.42
CA VAL A 22 8.40 -12.01 18.13
C VAL A 22 7.86 -12.91 17.02
N LEU A 23 7.24 -12.32 15.99
CA LEU A 23 6.65 -13.06 14.88
C LEU A 23 7.30 -12.66 13.54
N ASP A 24 7.74 -13.66 12.77
CA ASP A 24 8.13 -13.49 11.38
C ASP A 24 6.90 -13.68 10.48
N ALA A 25 6.46 -12.61 9.83
CA ALA A 25 5.30 -12.60 8.96
C ALA A 25 5.67 -12.73 7.47
N THR A 26 6.90 -13.09 7.13
CA THR A 26 7.39 -13.10 5.74
C THR A 26 6.54 -14.00 4.86
N VAL A 27 6.12 -13.47 3.70
CA VAL A 27 5.64 -14.25 2.56
C VAL A 27 6.51 -13.90 1.35
N THR A 28 6.92 -14.91 0.60
CA THR A 28 7.62 -14.71 -0.67
C THR A 28 6.60 -14.63 -1.78
N LEU A 29 6.66 -13.61 -2.62
CA LEU A 29 5.68 -13.35 -3.67
C LEU A 29 6.38 -13.00 -4.98
N ALA A 30 6.42 -13.94 -5.93
CA ALA A 30 7.24 -13.83 -7.15
C ALA A 30 6.55 -12.96 -8.21
N LYS A 31 7.20 -11.94 -8.79
CA LYS A 31 6.57 -10.97 -9.73
C LYS A 31 5.77 -11.68 -10.85
N PRO A 32 4.53 -11.24 -11.17
CA PRO A 32 3.73 -11.91 -12.20
C PRO A 32 4.39 -11.77 -13.57
N SER A 33 4.39 -12.88 -14.32
CA SER A 33 4.87 -12.94 -15.70
C SER A 33 3.76 -12.73 -16.73
N ARG A 34 2.51 -12.98 -16.32
CA ARG A 34 1.28 -12.85 -17.11
C ARG A 34 0.12 -12.47 -16.20
N ASP A 35 -1.02 -12.12 -16.79
CA ASP A 35 -2.21 -11.83 -16.01
C ASP A 35 -2.75 -13.09 -15.31
N GLY A 36 -3.18 -12.93 -14.05
CA GLY A 36 -3.63 -14.03 -13.19
C GLY A 36 -2.49 -14.87 -12.59
N ASP A 37 -1.24 -14.40 -12.63
CA ASP A 37 -0.07 -15.14 -12.14
C ASP A 37 0.18 -14.90 -10.64
N HIS A 38 -0.55 -15.64 -9.80
CA HIS A 38 -0.37 -15.63 -8.35
C HIS A 38 0.55 -16.78 -7.92
N ASP A 39 1.79 -16.44 -7.53
CA ASP A 39 2.79 -17.38 -7.03
C ASP A 39 3.38 -16.84 -5.73
N SER A 40 2.96 -17.46 -4.61
CA SER A 40 3.37 -17.09 -3.26
C SER A 40 3.72 -18.31 -2.43
N THR A 41 4.65 -18.14 -1.48
CA THR A 41 5.01 -19.16 -0.50
C THR A 41 5.06 -18.56 0.89
N THR A 42 4.85 -19.40 1.91
CA THR A 42 4.69 -18.98 3.31
C THR A 42 5.92 -18.30 3.93
N GLY A 43 7.07 -18.29 3.26
CA GLY A 43 8.33 -17.76 3.82
C GLY A 43 9.00 -18.66 4.87
N LEU A 44 8.39 -19.80 5.23
CA LEU A 44 8.88 -20.72 6.27
C LEU A 44 10.32 -21.18 6.02
N ALA A 45 10.67 -21.52 4.78
CA ALA A 45 12.03 -21.95 4.42
C ALA A 45 13.07 -20.86 4.75
N GLY A 46 12.76 -19.59 4.43
CA GLY A 46 13.63 -18.47 4.78
C GLY A 46 13.77 -18.31 6.29
N TRP A 47 12.67 -18.40 7.05
CA TRP A 47 12.71 -18.34 8.51
C TRP A 47 13.55 -19.47 9.13
N GLN A 48 13.46 -20.68 8.60
CA GLN A 48 14.29 -21.83 9.00
C GLN A 48 15.79 -21.59 8.73
N GLU A 49 16.13 -20.91 7.63
CA GLU A 49 17.50 -20.56 7.28
C GLU A 49 18.10 -19.46 8.14
N ALA A 50 17.30 -18.50 8.60
CA ALA A 50 17.71 -17.50 9.59
C ALA A 50 16.49 -16.79 10.17
N HIS A 51 16.50 -16.49 11.46
CA HIS A 51 15.44 -15.73 12.10
C HIS A 51 15.94 -14.96 13.32
N ILE A 52 15.12 -14.05 13.84
CA ILE A 52 15.39 -13.43 15.15
C ILE A 52 15.23 -14.52 16.23
N PRO A 53 16.21 -14.76 17.11
CA PRO A 53 16.15 -15.83 18.11
C PRO A 53 14.86 -15.77 18.95
N GLY A 54 14.22 -16.91 19.15
CA GLY A 54 12.96 -17.01 19.90
C GLY A 54 11.72 -16.51 19.12
N SER A 55 11.88 -15.98 17.91
CA SER A 55 10.74 -15.66 17.06
C SER A 55 10.02 -16.93 16.59
N ARG A 56 8.80 -16.77 16.09
CA ARG A 56 7.98 -17.83 15.52
C ARG A 56 7.52 -17.43 14.13
N HIS A 57 7.44 -18.40 13.23
CA HIS A 57 6.87 -18.18 11.90
C HIS A 57 5.36 -18.01 12.00
N ALA A 58 4.84 -16.90 11.46
CA ALA A 58 3.42 -16.60 11.37
C ALA A 58 2.97 -16.77 9.92
N ASP A 59 2.37 -17.93 9.61
CA ASP A 59 1.90 -18.23 8.25
C ASP A 59 0.68 -17.36 7.89
N LEU A 60 0.95 -16.25 7.20
CA LEU A 60 -0.06 -15.35 6.67
C LEU A 60 -0.84 -15.94 5.50
N LEU A 61 -0.30 -16.95 4.80
CA LEU A 61 -0.93 -17.49 3.60
C LEU A 61 -2.03 -18.49 3.95
N HIS A 62 -1.80 -19.35 4.95
CA HIS A 62 -2.74 -20.41 5.34
C HIS A 62 -3.31 -20.17 6.74
N ASP A 63 -2.45 -20.17 7.76
CA ASP A 63 -2.91 -20.25 9.16
C ASP A 63 -3.56 -18.97 9.63
N LEU A 64 -3.16 -17.79 9.15
CA LEU A 64 -3.75 -16.51 9.56
C LEU A 64 -4.68 -15.91 8.51
N SER A 65 -5.18 -16.74 7.60
CA SER A 65 -6.12 -16.35 6.52
C SER A 65 -7.39 -17.20 6.49
N ASP A 66 -8.45 -16.65 5.89
CA ASP A 66 -9.69 -17.35 5.60
C ASP A 66 -9.69 -17.88 4.16
N PRO A 67 -9.55 -19.20 3.95
CA PRO A 67 -9.54 -19.77 2.62
C PRO A 67 -10.92 -19.74 1.92
N SER A 68 -12.00 -19.43 2.64
CA SER A 68 -13.36 -19.45 2.10
C SER A 68 -13.81 -18.16 1.43
N ALA A 69 -13.05 -17.07 1.59
CA ALA A 69 -13.42 -15.73 1.10
C ALA A 69 -13.33 -15.56 -0.43
N GLY A 70 -12.69 -16.49 -1.14
CA GLY A 70 -12.54 -16.44 -2.60
C GLY A 70 -11.41 -15.55 -3.12
N PHE A 71 -10.61 -14.97 -2.22
CA PHE A 71 -9.37 -14.24 -2.51
C PHE A 71 -8.30 -14.54 -1.45
N HIS A 72 -7.02 -14.37 -1.81
CA HIS A 72 -5.90 -14.65 -0.90
C HIS A 72 -5.83 -13.65 0.25
N PHE A 73 -5.25 -14.10 1.38
CA PHE A 73 -4.97 -13.29 2.57
C PHE A 73 -6.18 -12.70 3.29
N ALA A 74 -7.40 -13.11 2.93
CA ALA A 74 -8.62 -12.67 3.57
C ALA A 74 -8.54 -12.84 5.09
N ARG A 75 -8.93 -11.82 5.84
CA ARG A 75 -8.89 -11.89 7.30
C ARG A 75 -9.87 -12.96 7.80
N PRO A 76 -9.46 -13.83 8.74
CA PRO A 76 -10.38 -14.74 9.39
C PRO A 76 -11.26 -14.00 10.41
N ALA A 77 -12.36 -14.64 10.83
CA ALA A 77 -13.18 -14.14 11.92
C ALA A 77 -12.32 -13.88 13.17
N ALA A 78 -12.61 -12.81 13.92
CA ALA A 78 -11.76 -12.36 15.02
C ALA A 78 -11.44 -13.45 16.07
N GLY A 79 -12.44 -14.27 16.43
CA GLY A 79 -12.23 -15.39 17.37
C GLY A 79 -11.31 -16.49 16.81
N VAL A 80 -11.38 -16.76 15.51
CA VAL A 80 -10.51 -17.72 14.82
C VAL A 80 -9.09 -17.15 14.76
N LEU A 81 -8.93 -15.88 14.40
CA LEU A 81 -7.64 -15.18 14.40
C LEU A 81 -6.98 -15.23 15.79
N ALA A 82 -7.72 -14.89 16.84
CA ALA A 82 -7.21 -14.90 18.21
C ALA A 82 -6.75 -16.30 18.64
N ALA A 83 -7.53 -17.36 18.35
CA ALA A 83 -7.13 -18.73 18.66
C ALA A 83 -5.84 -19.15 17.95
N ARG A 84 -5.66 -18.76 16.68
CA ARG A 84 -4.45 -19.06 15.89
C ARG A 84 -3.23 -18.29 16.40
N LEU A 85 -3.41 -17.01 16.78
CA LEU A 85 -2.36 -16.22 17.41
C LEU A 85 -1.98 -16.74 18.80
N ALA A 86 -2.94 -17.25 19.57
CA ALA A 86 -2.67 -17.91 20.86
C ALA A 86 -1.80 -19.17 20.68
N ALA A 87 -2.00 -19.93 19.60
CA ALA A 87 -1.14 -21.08 19.26
C ALA A 87 0.30 -20.64 18.91
N LEU A 88 0.45 -19.43 18.34
CA LEU A 88 1.75 -18.76 18.16
C LEU A 88 2.27 -18.11 19.45
N GLY A 89 1.58 -18.28 20.60
CA GLY A 89 2.00 -17.81 21.92
C GLY A 89 1.72 -16.35 22.21
N VAL A 90 0.90 -15.69 21.40
CA VAL A 90 0.36 -14.37 21.74
C VAL A 90 -0.53 -14.50 22.98
N ARG A 91 -0.31 -13.62 23.96
CA ARG A 91 -1.00 -13.61 25.26
C ARG A 91 -1.44 -12.20 25.59
N ASP A 92 -2.50 -12.09 26.39
CA ASP A 92 -2.97 -10.80 26.87
C ASP A 92 -1.89 -10.12 27.75
N GLY A 93 -1.68 -8.82 27.53
CA GLY A 93 -0.68 -8.02 28.25
C GLY A 93 0.78 -8.26 27.82
N VAL A 94 1.04 -9.16 26.87
CA VAL A 94 2.39 -9.37 26.33
C VAL A 94 2.49 -8.70 24.96
N PRO A 95 3.38 -7.71 24.76
CA PRO A 95 3.51 -7.02 23.49
C PRO A 95 4.03 -7.95 22.39
N VAL A 96 3.52 -7.75 21.18
CA VAL A 96 3.97 -8.47 19.98
C VAL A 96 4.88 -7.58 19.14
N VAL A 97 5.99 -8.12 18.65
CA VAL A 97 6.84 -7.45 17.66
C VAL A 97 6.86 -8.28 16.39
N VAL A 98 6.44 -7.67 15.29
CA VAL A 98 6.35 -8.32 13.98
C VAL A 98 7.49 -7.83 13.10
N TYR A 99 8.12 -8.73 12.36
CA TYR A 99 9.07 -8.40 11.32
C TYR A 99 8.82 -9.23 10.07
N ASP A 100 9.52 -8.88 8.99
CA ASP A 100 9.60 -9.68 7.78
C ASP A 100 10.96 -9.49 7.09
N ARG A 101 11.07 -10.05 5.88
CA ARG A 101 12.23 -9.92 4.97
C ARG A 101 11.94 -9.02 3.76
N ALA A 102 10.87 -8.24 3.80
CA ALA A 102 10.33 -7.50 2.66
C ALA A 102 10.20 -5.99 2.92
N GLY A 103 10.92 -5.44 3.90
CA GLY A 103 10.87 -4.03 4.27
C GLY A 103 9.61 -3.67 5.06
N GLY A 104 9.09 -4.59 5.88
CA GLY A 104 7.96 -4.38 6.76
C GLY A 104 6.58 -4.51 6.11
N ILE A 105 6.48 -4.76 4.81
CA ILE A 105 5.18 -4.84 4.11
C ILE A 105 4.27 -5.93 4.67
N TRP A 106 4.78 -7.14 4.88
CA TRP A 106 4.03 -8.24 5.49
C TRP A 106 3.89 -8.07 7.00
N ALA A 107 4.89 -7.48 7.64
CA ALA A 107 4.82 -7.16 9.05
C ALA A 107 3.66 -6.20 9.35
N THR A 108 3.44 -5.18 8.49
CA THR A 108 2.29 -4.26 8.62
C THR A 108 0.94 -4.95 8.40
N ARG A 109 0.88 -6.02 7.58
CA ARG A 109 -0.34 -6.81 7.42
C ARG A 109 -0.72 -7.51 8.72
N LEU A 110 0.24 -8.21 9.34
CA LEU A 110 -0.02 -8.89 10.61
C LEU A 110 -0.26 -7.89 11.75
N TRP A 111 0.47 -6.77 11.76
CA TRP A 111 0.20 -5.68 12.70
C TRP A 111 -1.25 -5.18 12.60
N TRP A 112 -1.77 -4.99 11.38
CA TRP A 112 -3.16 -4.52 11.19
C TRP A 112 -4.19 -5.51 11.74
N LEU A 113 -3.94 -6.82 11.55
CA LEU A 113 -4.77 -7.89 12.13
C LEU A 113 -4.72 -7.90 13.66
N LEU A 114 -3.54 -7.73 14.25
CA LEU A 114 -3.35 -7.63 15.70
C LEU A 114 -4.05 -6.39 16.28
N ASP A 115 -3.84 -5.23 15.66
CA ASP A 115 -4.48 -3.97 16.04
C ASP A 115 -6.02 -4.08 15.97
N TRP A 116 -6.54 -4.73 14.92
CA TRP A 116 -7.98 -4.95 14.75
C TRP A 116 -8.62 -5.73 15.89
N ILE A 117 -7.94 -6.75 16.43
CA ILE A 117 -8.44 -7.51 17.58
C ILE A 117 -7.99 -6.95 18.94
N GLY A 118 -7.35 -5.79 18.95
CA GLY A 118 -6.96 -5.06 20.16
C GLY A 118 -5.65 -5.53 20.80
N VAL A 119 -4.82 -6.31 20.11
CA VAL A 119 -3.51 -6.74 20.61
C VAL A 119 -2.47 -5.64 20.42
N GLU A 120 -1.73 -5.32 21.48
CA GLU A 120 -0.61 -4.38 21.42
C GLU A 120 0.53 -4.97 20.57
N ALA A 121 0.83 -4.32 19.44
CA ALA A 121 1.81 -4.79 18.49
C ALA A 121 2.69 -3.65 17.95
N TYR A 122 3.90 -4.02 17.55
CA TYR A 122 4.89 -3.14 16.93
C TYR A 122 5.49 -3.79 15.68
N VAL A 123 5.99 -2.98 14.75
CA VAL A 123 6.74 -3.42 13.58
C VAL A 123 8.22 -3.12 13.77
N LEU A 124 9.08 -4.11 13.53
CA LEU A 124 10.53 -3.93 13.52
C LEU A 124 10.96 -3.25 12.22
N ASP A 125 11.44 -2.00 12.33
CA ASP A 125 11.83 -1.18 11.20
C ASP A 125 13.06 -1.75 10.46
N GLY A 126 12.91 -1.98 9.16
CA GLY A 126 13.89 -2.67 8.31
C GLY A 126 14.01 -4.18 8.52
N GLY A 127 13.17 -4.77 9.37
CA GLY A 127 13.01 -6.22 9.53
C GLY A 127 14.30 -6.99 9.86
N LEU A 128 14.41 -8.22 9.34
CA LEU A 128 15.56 -9.10 9.60
C LEU A 128 16.87 -8.51 9.07
N SER A 129 16.83 -7.80 7.94
CA SER A 129 18.01 -7.17 7.35
C SER A 129 18.60 -6.09 8.27
N ALA A 130 17.75 -5.23 8.85
CA ALA A 130 18.21 -4.25 9.83
C ALA A 130 18.73 -4.89 11.12
N TRP A 131 18.09 -5.97 11.58
CA TRP A 131 18.56 -6.74 12.73
C TRP A 131 19.98 -7.30 12.53
N GLN A 132 20.23 -7.92 11.37
CA GLN A 132 21.56 -8.44 11.01
C GLN A 132 22.58 -7.31 10.82
N ALA A 133 22.19 -6.20 10.18
CA ALA A 133 23.06 -5.04 10.00
C ALA A 133 23.48 -4.39 11.33
N ALA A 134 22.64 -4.51 12.37
CA ALA A 134 22.96 -4.09 13.74
C ALA A 134 23.89 -5.07 14.49
N GLY A 135 24.32 -6.17 13.86
CA GLY A 135 25.21 -7.17 14.47
C GLY A 135 24.52 -8.07 15.50
N MET A 136 23.18 -8.11 15.49
CA MET A 136 22.41 -8.93 16.43
C MET A 136 22.45 -10.41 16.04
N ALA A 137 22.36 -11.30 17.04
CA ALA A 137 22.36 -12.74 16.82
C ALA A 137 21.14 -13.21 16.02
N VAL A 138 21.31 -14.24 15.19
CA VAL A 138 20.24 -14.92 14.45
C VAL A 138 20.14 -16.38 14.89
N GLY A 139 18.91 -16.91 14.91
CA GLY A 139 18.63 -18.33 15.13
C GLY A 139 18.46 -19.08 13.81
N PHE A 140 18.55 -20.40 13.89
CA PHE A 140 18.49 -21.33 12.75
C PHE A 140 17.60 -22.53 13.08
N ALA A 141 17.19 -23.29 12.06
CA ALA A 141 16.35 -24.48 12.25
C ALA A 141 16.93 -25.54 13.21
N SER A 142 18.27 -25.64 13.30
CA SER A 142 18.94 -26.52 14.27
C SER A 142 18.53 -26.22 15.71
N ASP A 143 18.33 -24.95 16.03
CA ASP A 143 18.11 -24.46 17.38
C ASP A 143 16.68 -24.76 17.87
N ILE A 144 15.74 -24.94 16.92
CA ILE A 144 14.34 -25.28 17.20
C ILE A 144 14.21 -26.75 17.61
N ASN A 145 14.98 -27.64 16.95
CA ASN A 145 14.92 -29.08 17.19
C ASN A 145 15.56 -29.47 18.55
N GLU A 146 16.60 -28.76 19.00
CA GLU A 146 17.21 -29.00 20.31
C GLU A 146 16.26 -28.66 21.47
N ILE A 147 15.39 -27.65 21.31
CA ILE A 147 14.38 -27.29 22.32
C ILE A 147 13.28 -28.36 22.38
N SER A 148 12.86 -28.92 21.24
CA SER A 148 11.89 -30.03 21.24
C SER A 148 12.44 -31.29 21.88
N ASP A 149 13.73 -31.60 21.70
CA ASP A 149 14.38 -32.77 22.32
C ASP A 149 14.59 -32.60 23.83
N LEU A 150 14.79 -31.38 24.34
CA LEU A 150 14.83 -31.11 25.78
C LEU A 150 13.43 -31.15 26.44
N SER A 151 12.37 -30.99 25.66
CA SER A 151 10.97 -31.14 26.11
C SER A 151 10.39 -32.55 25.90
N GLY A 152 11.16 -33.46 25.29
CA GLY A 152 10.79 -34.83 24.91
C GLY A 152 10.76 -35.84 26.07
N GLY A 153 10.19 -35.48 27.21
CA GLY A 153 9.82 -36.42 28.28
C GLY A 153 8.45 -37.03 28.02
N SER A 154 8.35 -37.99 27.10
CA SER A 154 7.14 -38.78 26.87
C SER A 154 6.79 -39.61 28.12
N GLY A 155 5.80 -39.14 28.88
CA GLY A 155 5.09 -39.92 29.88
C GLY A 155 3.60 -39.68 29.74
N ALA A 156 2.91 -40.59 29.05
CA ALA A 156 1.45 -40.64 29.05
C ALA A 156 0.93 -40.67 30.49
N LEU A 157 0.17 -39.65 30.89
CA LEU A 157 -0.57 -39.67 32.15
C LEU A 157 -1.90 -40.42 31.92
N PRO A 158 -2.20 -41.47 32.70
CA PRO A 158 -3.47 -42.15 32.61
C PRO A 158 -4.58 -41.27 33.19
N VAL A 159 -5.70 -41.20 32.48
CA VAL A 159 -6.96 -40.66 32.96
C VAL A 159 -7.45 -41.57 34.09
N SER A 160 -7.55 -41.02 35.31
CA SER A 160 -8.16 -41.69 36.46
C SER A 160 -9.37 -40.86 36.88
N GLU A 161 -10.57 -41.38 36.61
CA GLU A 161 -11.82 -40.90 37.20
C GLU A 161 -11.80 -41.17 38.72
N GLY A 162 -11.77 -40.09 39.50
CA GLY A 162 -11.99 -40.10 40.94
C GLY A 162 -13.29 -39.35 41.28
N PRO A 163 -14.00 -39.72 42.36
CA PRO A 163 -15.39 -39.33 42.57
C PRO A 163 -15.55 -37.85 42.94
N VAL A 164 -16.59 -37.24 42.37
CA VAL A 164 -17.14 -35.94 42.76
C VAL A 164 -17.72 -36.01 44.17
N SER A 165 -17.22 -35.19 45.08
CA SER A 165 -17.89 -34.91 46.36
C SER A 165 -18.65 -33.59 46.26
N GLU A 166 -19.97 -33.64 46.40
CA GLU A 166 -20.80 -32.45 46.58
C GLU A 166 -20.48 -31.78 47.92
N GLY A 167 -19.89 -30.58 47.86
CA GLY A 167 -19.70 -29.69 49.01
C GLY A 167 -20.66 -28.51 48.91
N SER A 168 -21.53 -28.37 49.91
CA SER A 168 -22.52 -27.31 50.06
C SER A 168 -21.91 -25.90 50.12
N VAL A 169 -22.50 -24.95 49.39
CA VAL A 169 -22.18 -23.52 49.41
C VAL A 169 -22.91 -22.85 50.58
N SER A 170 -22.19 -22.13 51.44
CA SER A 170 -22.79 -21.22 52.43
C SER A 170 -22.69 -19.78 51.94
N GLU A 171 -23.82 -19.09 51.82
CA GLU A 171 -23.87 -17.65 51.54
C GLU A 171 -23.39 -16.84 52.74
N GLY A 172 -22.36 -16.01 52.53
CA GLY A 172 -21.92 -14.95 53.44
C GLY A 172 -21.93 -13.61 52.71
N PRO A 173 -22.07 -12.48 53.43
CA PRO A 173 -22.39 -11.19 52.82
C PRO A 173 -21.20 -10.61 52.04
N VAL A 174 -21.53 -9.99 50.90
CA VAL A 174 -20.61 -9.19 50.07
C VAL A 174 -20.27 -7.88 50.79
N SER A 175 -18.98 -7.65 51.03
CA SER A 175 -18.43 -6.35 51.44
C SER A 175 -17.85 -5.67 50.20
N GLU A 176 -18.31 -4.45 49.91
CA GLU A 176 -17.63 -3.55 48.96
C GLU A 176 -16.27 -3.16 49.54
N GLY A 177 -15.21 -3.76 48.99
CA GLY A 177 -13.82 -3.34 49.17
C GLY A 177 -13.30 -2.69 47.87
N PRO A 178 -12.25 -1.87 47.96
CA PRO A 178 -11.72 -1.14 46.81
C PRO A 178 -11.23 -2.12 45.73
N VAL A 179 -11.47 -1.76 44.47
CA VAL A 179 -10.89 -2.44 43.31
C VAL A 179 -9.37 -2.43 43.41
N SER A 180 -8.79 -3.56 43.78
CA SER A 180 -7.38 -3.85 43.57
C SER A 180 -7.17 -4.09 42.09
N GLU A 181 -6.19 -3.43 41.49
CA GLU A 181 -5.56 -3.94 40.26
C GLU A 181 -5.01 -5.33 40.60
N GLY A 182 -5.78 -6.36 40.28
CA GLY A 182 -5.37 -7.74 40.40
C GLY A 182 -4.32 -8.07 39.34
N PRO A 183 -3.56 -9.17 39.51
CA PRO A 183 -2.59 -9.59 38.51
C PRO A 183 -3.27 -9.75 37.15
N VAL A 184 -2.68 -9.14 36.11
CA VAL A 184 -3.09 -9.33 34.72
C VAL A 184 -3.07 -10.85 34.46
N ARG A 185 -4.21 -11.42 34.09
CA ARG A 185 -4.29 -12.85 33.78
C ARG A 185 -3.54 -13.10 32.48
N GLU A 186 -2.35 -13.69 32.57
CA GLU A 186 -1.62 -14.23 31.42
C GLU A 186 -2.34 -15.47 30.86
N GLY A 187 -3.46 -15.25 30.17
CA GLY A 187 -4.19 -16.26 29.42
C GLY A 187 -3.84 -16.23 27.93
N PRO A 188 -4.24 -17.27 27.15
CA PRO A 188 -4.22 -17.18 25.70
C PRO A 188 -5.02 -15.96 25.24
N VAL A 189 -4.52 -15.27 24.20
CA VAL A 189 -5.21 -14.10 23.67
C VAL A 189 -6.65 -14.46 23.29
N SER A 190 -7.60 -13.71 23.85
CA SER A 190 -8.99 -13.75 23.40
C SER A 190 -9.16 -12.69 22.32
N ALA A 191 -10.12 -12.86 21.40
CA ALA A 191 -10.54 -11.72 20.57
C ALA A 191 -11.01 -10.64 21.55
N GLY A 192 -10.23 -9.57 21.71
CA GLY A 192 -10.51 -8.51 22.66
C GLY A 192 -11.72 -7.68 22.23
N SER A 193 -11.75 -6.40 22.60
CA SER A 193 -12.70 -5.46 21.99
C SER A 193 -12.29 -5.21 20.54
N VAL A 194 -12.84 -6.00 19.61
CA VAL A 194 -12.66 -5.82 18.16
C VAL A 194 -12.85 -4.35 17.82
N ARG A 195 -11.84 -3.73 17.23
CA ARG A 195 -11.85 -2.32 16.87
C ARG A 195 -12.65 -2.16 15.59
N GLU A 196 -13.82 -1.53 15.71
CA GLU A 196 -14.65 -1.17 14.55
C GLU A 196 -13.90 -0.18 13.65
N GLY A 197 -14.32 -0.12 12.37
CA GLY A 197 -13.75 0.85 11.43
C GLY A 197 -12.30 0.58 11.04
N ARG A 198 -11.87 -0.69 11.02
CA ARG A 198 -10.56 -1.11 10.46
C ARG A 198 -10.63 -1.59 9.02
N TRP A 199 -11.82 -1.94 8.59
CA TRP A 199 -12.07 -2.60 7.32
C TRP A 199 -13.17 -1.89 6.54
N VAL A 200 -13.10 -2.02 5.23
CA VAL A 200 -14.10 -1.63 4.25
C VAL A 200 -14.49 -2.87 3.49
N GLU A 201 -15.77 -3.06 3.23
CA GLU A 201 -16.25 -4.15 2.38
C GLU A 201 -16.46 -3.67 0.95
N ARG A 202 -16.54 -4.61 -0.01
CA ARG A 202 -16.81 -4.30 -1.42
C ARG A 202 -18.05 -3.41 -1.61
N GLY A 203 -19.13 -3.69 -0.86
CA GLY A 203 -20.37 -2.91 -0.92
C GLY A 203 -20.22 -1.46 -0.48
N ASP A 204 -19.30 -1.16 0.45
CA ASP A 204 -19.00 0.21 0.85
C ASP A 204 -18.33 0.98 -0.29
N LEU A 205 -17.44 0.32 -1.06
CA LEU A 205 -16.81 0.90 -2.24
C LEU A 205 -17.81 1.13 -3.38
N GLU A 206 -18.76 0.22 -3.58
CA GLU A 206 -19.84 0.42 -4.55
C GLU A 206 -20.69 1.63 -4.18
N ALA A 207 -21.04 1.80 -2.90
CA ALA A 207 -21.77 2.95 -2.40
C ALA A 207 -20.97 4.26 -2.52
N TRP A 208 -19.66 4.21 -2.23
CA TRP A 208 -18.76 5.35 -2.46
C TRP A 208 -18.69 5.74 -3.94
N LEU A 209 -18.56 4.76 -4.84
CA LEU A 209 -18.52 5.01 -6.28
C LEU A 209 -19.85 5.58 -6.80
N GLY A 210 -20.98 5.18 -6.20
CA GLY A 210 -22.30 5.76 -6.44
C GLY A 210 -22.49 7.17 -5.90
N GLY A 211 -21.57 7.66 -5.04
CA GLY A 211 -21.65 8.96 -4.39
C GLY A 211 -22.47 8.98 -3.09
N ASP A 212 -22.89 7.82 -2.59
CA ASP A 212 -23.69 7.68 -1.35
C ASP A 212 -22.83 7.89 -0.09
N VAL A 213 -21.52 7.63 -0.19
CA VAL A 213 -20.56 7.74 0.91
C VAL A 213 -19.38 8.61 0.49
N ARG A 214 -18.87 9.40 1.44
CA ARG A 214 -17.68 10.24 1.28
C ARG A 214 -16.47 9.53 1.90
N ALA A 215 -15.42 9.35 1.10
CA ALA A 215 -14.13 8.83 1.53
C ALA A 215 -13.06 9.23 0.50
N SER A 216 -11.83 9.36 0.97
CA SER A 216 -10.65 9.43 0.10
C SER A 216 -10.10 8.03 -0.09
N VAL A 217 -10.29 7.48 -1.29
CA VAL A 217 -9.95 6.10 -1.62
C VAL A 217 -8.65 6.06 -2.40
N VAL A 218 -7.67 5.29 -1.90
CA VAL A 218 -6.30 5.29 -2.40
C VAL A 218 -5.79 3.88 -2.65
N CYS A 219 -5.16 3.67 -3.80
CA CYS A 219 -4.45 2.44 -4.13
C CYS A 219 -2.98 2.52 -3.69
N ALA A 220 -2.50 1.48 -2.99
CA ALA A 220 -1.13 1.38 -2.52
C ALA A 220 -0.18 0.58 -3.45
N LEU A 221 -0.64 0.21 -4.65
CA LEU A 221 0.22 -0.44 -5.65
C LEU A 221 1.22 0.54 -6.27
N ASP A 222 2.27 0.02 -6.90
CA ASP A 222 3.16 0.84 -7.72
C ASP A 222 2.42 1.44 -8.93
N PRO A 223 2.89 2.57 -9.47
CA PRO A 223 2.17 3.30 -10.51
C PRO A 223 1.90 2.48 -11.77
N ALA A 224 2.80 1.57 -12.15
CA ALA A 224 2.64 0.78 -13.38
C ALA A 224 1.59 -0.33 -13.19
N SER A 225 1.51 -0.91 -11.99
CA SER A 225 0.44 -1.85 -11.64
C SER A 225 -0.91 -1.13 -11.54
N TYR A 226 -0.93 0.06 -10.95
CA TYR A 226 -2.13 0.91 -10.85
C TYR A 226 -2.68 1.31 -12.22
N SER A 227 -1.80 1.73 -13.14
CA SER A 227 -2.20 2.11 -14.50
C SER A 227 -2.55 0.94 -15.41
N GLY A 228 -2.22 -0.29 -15.00
CA GLY A 228 -2.43 -1.50 -15.78
C GLY A 228 -1.41 -1.71 -16.92
N GLU A 229 -0.26 -1.03 -16.86
CA GLU A 229 0.82 -1.16 -17.86
C GLU A 229 1.56 -2.50 -17.75
N VAL A 230 1.63 -3.06 -16.55
CA VAL A 230 2.34 -4.32 -16.28
C VAL A 230 1.37 -5.48 -16.04
N PRO A 231 1.81 -6.74 -16.23
CA PRO A 231 1.03 -7.89 -15.85
C PRO A 231 0.59 -7.85 -14.38
N THR A 232 -0.64 -8.29 -14.13
CA THR A 232 -1.21 -8.33 -12.79
C THR A 232 -1.39 -9.77 -12.29
N ARG A 233 -1.43 -9.96 -10.98
CA ARG A 233 -1.79 -11.27 -10.39
C ARG A 233 -3.28 -11.55 -10.44
N TYR A 234 -4.08 -10.51 -10.71
CA TYR A 234 -5.53 -10.52 -10.59
C TYR A 234 -6.20 -10.76 -11.94
N SER A 235 -7.53 -10.89 -11.95
CA SER A 235 -8.27 -11.25 -13.16
C SER A 235 -8.24 -10.16 -14.23
N ARG A 236 -8.15 -8.88 -13.83
CA ARG A 236 -8.15 -7.72 -14.74
C ARG A 236 -7.15 -6.66 -14.26
N ARG A 237 -6.54 -5.94 -15.22
CA ARG A 237 -5.62 -4.83 -14.95
C ARG A 237 -6.35 -3.51 -14.70
N GLY A 238 -5.65 -2.58 -14.06
CA GLY A 238 -6.13 -1.22 -13.80
C GLY A 238 -6.44 -0.97 -12.33
N HIS A 239 -7.17 0.09 -12.08
CA HIS A 239 -7.52 0.57 -10.74
C HIS A 239 -9.02 0.86 -10.63
N ILE A 240 -9.52 0.98 -9.40
CA ILE A 240 -10.91 1.36 -9.14
C ILE A 240 -11.08 2.83 -9.57
N PRO A 241 -12.10 3.18 -10.38
CA PRO A 241 -12.29 4.53 -10.89
C PRO A 241 -12.32 5.60 -9.80
N GLY A 242 -11.72 6.77 -10.08
CA GLY A 242 -11.75 7.93 -9.17
C GLY A 242 -10.87 7.82 -7.93
N THR A 243 -10.06 6.76 -7.81
CA THR A 243 -9.13 6.59 -6.69
C THR A 243 -7.82 7.35 -6.92
N GLY A 244 -7.10 7.64 -5.83
CA GLY A 244 -5.72 8.14 -5.89
C GLY A 244 -4.71 6.99 -5.87
N ASN A 245 -3.43 7.28 -6.12
CA ASN A 245 -2.34 6.31 -5.98
C ASN A 245 -1.22 6.82 -5.07
N VAL A 246 -0.93 6.08 -4.00
CA VAL A 246 0.20 6.31 -3.09
C VAL A 246 0.93 4.99 -2.87
N PRO A 247 1.98 4.69 -3.66
CA PRO A 247 2.66 3.40 -3.60
C PRO A 247 3.24 3.13 -2.21
N ALA A 248 2.95 1.98 -1.60
CA ALA A 248 3.49 1.62 -0.28
C ALA A 248 5.03 1.66 -0.23
N ARG A 249 5.68 1.23 -1.32
CA ARG A 249 7.14 1.25 -1.45
C ARG A 249 7.75 2.65 -1.46
N SER A 250 6.96 3.70 -1.75
CA SER A 250 7.43 5.09 -1.69
C SER A 250 7.58 5.62 -0.26
N LEU A 251 7.08 4.88 0.74
CA LEU A 251 7.17 5.20 2.16
C LEU A 251 8.40 4.58 2.82
N LEU A 252 9.21 3.85 2.04
CA LEU A 252 10.39 3.12 2.50
C LEU A 252 11.64 3.67 1.81
N ASP A 253 12.77 3.63 2.50
CA ASP A 253 14.07 3.89 1.92
C ASP A 253 14.61 2.68 1.13
N ALA A 254 15.81 2.82 0.56
CA ALA A 254 16.47 1.78 -0.22
C ALA A 254 16.86 0.53 0.60
N ASP A 255 17.00 0.66 1.92
CA ASP A 255 17.32 -0.42 2.85
C ASP A 255 16.05 -1.09 3.42
N GLY A 256 14.87 -0.63 3.00
CA GLY A 256 13.58 -1.15 3.45
C GLY A 256 13.15 -0.66 4.83
N ARG A 257 13.71 0.45 5.32
CA ARG A 257 13.22 1.14 6.52
C ARG A 257 12.16 2.17 6.17
N PHE A 258 11.26 2.46 7.10
CA PHE A 258 10.31 3.56 6.92
C PHE A 258 11.04 4.91 6.86
N LEU A 259 10.62 5.78 5.95
CA LEU A 259 11.18 7.13 5.86
C LEU A 259 10.94 7.91 7.17
N PRO A 260 11.77 8.93 7.48
CA PRO A 260 11.54 9.79 8.64
C PRO A 260 10.16 10.45 8.63
N ALA A 261 9.56 10.62 9.81
CA ALA A 261 8.20 11.16 9.95
C ALA A 261 7.98 12.53 9.28
N ALA A 262 9.01 13.36 9.15
CA ALA A 262 8.92 14.63 8.42
C ALA A 262 8.68 14.41 6.92
N GLU A 263 9.46 13.52 6.29
CA GLU A 263 9.32 13.17 4.87
C GLU A 263 7.99 12.47 4.60
N LEU A 264 7.57 11.55 5.49
CA LEU A 264 6.27 10.89 5.37
C LEU A 264 5.11 11.87 5.46
N ARG A 265 5.19 12.88 6.33
CA ARG A 265 4.18 13.96 6.39
C ARG A 265 4.15 14.78 5.12
N GLU A 266 5.29 15.05 4.49
CA GLU A 266 5.33 15.76 3.21
C GLU A 266 4.68 14.94 2.08
N ILE A 267 4.97 13.63 2.01
CA ILE A 267 4.39 12.72 1.02
C ILE A 267 2.87 12.61 1.21
N LEU A 268 2.43 12.49 2.46
CA LEU A 268 1.05 12.19 2.83
C LEU A 268 0.23 13.43 3.21
N ASP A 269 0.76 14.64 3.06
CA ASP A 269 0.10 15.91 3.45
C ASP A 269 -1.35 16.00 2.95
N HIS A 270 -1.55 15.63 1.67
CA HIS A 270 -2.86 15.63 1.04
C HIS A 270 -3.87 14.67 1.69
N LEU A 271 -3.42 13.53 2.22
CA LEU A 271 -4.28 12.58 2.94
C LEU A 271 -4.43 12.98 4.41
N LEU A 272 -3.37 13.46 5.04
CA LEU A 272 -3.40 13.88 6.45
C LEU A 272 -4.33 15.08 6.66
N GLY A 273 -4.39 16.00 5.71
CA GLY A 273 -5.27 17.17 5.72
C GLY A 273 -6.70 16.92 5.21
N ASP A 274 -7.01 15.72 4.71
CA ASP A 274 -8.32 15.42 4.14
C ASP A 274 -9.39 15.28 5.24
N PRO A 275 -10.53 16.00 5.20
CA PRO A 275 -11.58 15.83 6.22
C PRO A 275 -12.34 14.50 6.12
N ASP A 276 -12.31 13.83 4.96
CA ASP A 276 -13.03 12.57 4.73
C ASP A 276 -12.21 11.35 5.21
N PRO A 277 -12.85 10.23 5.62
CA PRO A 277 -12.14 9.03 6.03
C PRO A 277 -11.31 8.45 4.88
N ILE A 278 -10.19 7.82 5.21
CA ILE A 278 -9.27 7.28 4.21
C ILE A 278 -9.49 5.78 4.08
N TRP A 279 -9.79 5.33 2.86
CA TRP A 279 -9.90 3.92 2.54
C TRP A 279 -8.76 3.51 1.63
N VAL A 280 -8.04 2.48 2.01
CA VAL A 280 -6.86 2.02 1.28
C VAL A 280 -7.10 0.63 0.74
N TYR A 281 -6.74 0.43 -0.53
CA TYR A 281 -6.70 -0.89 -1.15
C TYR A 281 -5.38 -1.07 -1.88
N CYS A 282 -5.09 -2.29 -2.31
CA CYS A 282 -3.97 -2.55 -3.21
C CYS A 282 -4.33 -3.68 -4.16
N GLY A 283 -3.45 -4.66 -4.28
CA GLY A 283 -3.73 -5.88 -4.99
C GLY A 283 -4.52 -6.90 -4.17
N GLY A 284 -3.99 -7.34 -3.02
CA GLY A 284 -4.62 -8.35 -2.14
C GLY A 284 -4.55 -7.98 -0.66
N GLY A 285 -4.83 -6.71 -0.31
CA GLY A 285 -4.92 -6.26 1.09
C GLY A 285 -3.60 -6.18 1.87
N ILE A 286 -2.45 -6.40 1.21
CA ILE A 286 -1.13 -6.41 1.85
C ILE A 286 -0.52 -5.02 1.88
N SER A 287 -0.01 -4.50 0.74
CA SER A 287 0.59 -3.16 0.67
C SER A 287 -0.33 -2.02 1.15
N ALA A 288 -1.65 -2.23 1.10
CA ALA A 288 -2.63 -1.31 1.67
C ALA A 288 -2.40 -1.10 3.17
N THR A 289 -2.08 -2.16 3.91
CA THR A 289 -1.80 -2.08 5.36
C THR A 289 -0.51 -1.33 5.67
N THR A 290 0.47 -1.28 4.75
CA THR A 290 1.68 -0.47 4.93
C THR A 290 1.37 1.03 4.89
N LEU A 291 0.62 1.48 3.88
CA LEU A 291 0.16 2.87 3.82
C LEU A 291 -0.76 3.18 5.00
N GLY A 292 -1.67 2.27 5.34
CA GLY A 292 -2.55 2.41 6.49
C GLY A 292 -1.79 2.55 7.81
N PHE A 293 -0.79 1.69 8.03
CA PHE A 293 0.09 1.72 9.20
C PHE A 293 0.78 3.07 9.35
N VAL A 294 1.38 3.58 8.27
CA VAL A 294 2.07 4.88 8.29
C VAL A 294 1.10 6.02 8.60
N LEU A 295 -0.09 6.04 8.00
CA LEU A 295 -1.10 7.06 8.30
C LEU A 295 -1.47 7.03 9.79
N ARG A 296 -1.64 5.85 10.38
CA ARG A 296 -1.91 5.69 11.81
C ARG A 296 -0.76 6.16 12.69
N GLU A 297 0.48 5.80 12.33
CA GLU A 297 1.70 6.26 13.02
C GLU A 297 1.81 7.79 13.01
N LEU A 298 1.33 8.44 11.94
CA LEU A 298 1.29 9.90 11.83
C LEU A 298 0.06 10.54 12.51
N GLY A 299 -0.78 9.76 13.18
CA GLY A 299 -1.91 10.23 13.98
C GLY A 299 -3.28 10.18 13.28
N ARG A 300 -3.39 9.56 12.11
CA ARG A 300 -4.66 9.42 11.39
C ARG A 300 -5.43 8.20 11.86
N GLU A 301 -6.60 8.39 12.49
CA GLU A 301 -7.30 7.29 13.17
C GLU A 301 -8.40 6.60 12.34
N ASP A 302 -8.99 7.28 11.37
CA ASP A 302 -10.11 6.89 10.52
C ASP A 302 -9.67 6.23 9.20
N VAL A 303 -8.58 5.46 9.28
CA VAL A 303 -8.02 4.70 8.15
C VAL A 303 -8.58 3.29 8.12
N ARG A 304 -9.09 2.87 6.96
CA ARG A 304 -9.71 1.56 6.76
C ARG A 304 -9.11 0.83 5.57
N ILE A 305 -9.02 -0.49 5.63
CA ILE A 305 -8.48 -1.32 4.55
C ILE A 305 -9.61 -2.07 3.84
N TYR A 306 -9.68 -1.95 2.52
CA TYR A 306 -10.47 -2.87 1.70
C TYR A 306 -9.68 -4.17 1.51
N ASP A 307 -10.08 -5.20 2.27
CA ASP A 307 -9.29 -6.42 2.43
C ASP A 307 -9.15 -7.20 1.13
N GLY A 308 -10.28 -7.42 0.43
CA GLY A 308 -10.30 -8.11 -0.86
C GLY A 308 -9.55 -7.38 -1.97
N SER A 309 -9.44 -6.05 -1.87
CA SER A 309 -8.62 -5.23 -2.78
C SER A 309 -8.94 -5.53 -4.27
N LEU A 310 -7.97 -5.37 -5.18
CA LEU A 310 -8.19 -5.68 -6.60
C LEU A 310 -8.42 -7.16 -6.88
N GLU A 311 -7.99 -8.08 -6.02
CA GLU A 311 -8.24 -9.50 -6.22
C GLU A 311 -9.75 -9.80 -6.20
N GLU A 312 -10.45 -9.34 -5.15
CA GLU A 312 -11.91 -9.45 -5.06
C GLU A 312 -12.62 -8.59 -6.12
N TRP A 313 -12.21 -7.32 -6.26
CA TRP A 313 -12.88 -6.37 -7.16
C TRP A 313 -12.77 -6.79 -8.62
N SER A 314 -11.58 -7.21 -9.06
CA SER A 314 -11.35 -7.57 -10.46
C SER A 314 -11.97 -8.91 -10.83
N ALA A 315 -12.26 -9.79 -9.87
CA ALA A 315 -12.91 -11.07 -10.10
C ALA A 315 -14.36 -10.93 -10.59
N ASP A 316 -15.07 -9.87 -10.19
CA ASP A 316 -16.42 -9.57 -10.68
C ASP A 316 -16.36 -8.72 -11.97
N PRO A 317 -16.65 -9.29 -13.16
CA PRO A 317 -16.51 -8.58 -14.42
C PRO A 317 -17.49 -7.39 -14.59
N SER A 318 -18.53 -7.29 -13.75
CA SER A 318 -19.48 -6.19 -13.79
C SER A 318 -18.95 -4.91 -13.13
N LEU A 319 -17.95 -5.03 -12.25
CA LEU A 319 -17.36 -3.89 -11.56
C LEU A 319 -16.36 -3.16 -12.46
N PRO A 320 -16.35 -1.81 -12.45
CA PRO A 320 -15.52 -1.02 -13.35
C PRO A 320 -14.05 -0.99 -12.90
N LEU A 321 -13.16 -0.90 -13.89
CA LEU A 321 -11.74 -0.63 -13.71
C LEU A 321 -11.29 0.39 -14.76
N GLU A 322 -10.42 1.31 -14.37
CA GLU A 322 -9.77 2.25 -15.27
C GLU A 322 -8.32 1.82 -15.55
N LEU A 323 -7.87 2.06 -16.79
CA LEU A 323 -6.46 2.01 -17.18
C LEU A 323 -5.91 3.43 -17.22
N GLY A 324 -4.59 3.58 -17.06
CA GLY A 324 -3.93 4.88 -16.92
C GLY A 324 -3.89 5.37 -15.47
N HIS A 325 -3.34 6.56 -15.25
CA HIS A 325 -3.08 7.09 -13.91
C HIS A 325 -4.25 7.83 -13.25
N GLY A 326 -5.40 7.96 -13.90
CA GLY A 326 -6.65 8.48 -13.29
C GLY A 326 -6.61 9.96 -12.86
N LEU A 327 -5.48 10.65 -13.04
CA LEU A 327 -5.28 12.03 -12.56
C LEU A 327 -6.03 13.09 -13.37
N LEU A 328 -6.43 12.77 -14.60
CA LEU A 328 -7.23 13.70 -15.42
C LEU A 328 -8.72 13.48 -15.13
N GLY A 329 -9.30 14.29 -14.24
CA GLY A 329 -10.75 14.30 -14.03
C GLY A 329 -11.54 14.60 -15.32
N PRO A 330 -12.84 14.28 -15.38
CA PRO A 330 -13.64 14.40 -16.61
C PRO A 330 -13.66 15.83 -17.17
N GLU A 331 -13.68 16.86 -16.31
CA GLU A 331 -13.64 18.25 -16.73
C GLU A 331 -12.29 18.67 -17.31
N VAL A 332 -11.20 18.08 -16.82
CA VAL A 332 -9.84 18.31 -17.32
C VAL A 332 -9.67 17.60 -18.66
N ARG A 333 -10.15 16.34 -18.77
CA ARG A 333 -10.18 15.60 -20.05
C ARG A 333 -10.98 16.38 -21.11
N GLU A 334 -12.17 16.86 -20.78
CA GLU A 334 -12.99 17.71 -21.66
C GLU A 334 -12.22 18.96 -22.13
N LEU A 335 -11.53 19.64 -21.20
CA LEU A 335 -10.77 20.85 -21.52
C LEU A 335 -9.58 20.56 -22.47
N ILE A 336 -8.86 19.46 -22.25
CA ILE A 336 -7.70 19.07 -23.06
C ILE A 336 -8.13 18.55 -24.44
N ASP A 337 -9.29 17.88 -24.54
CA ASP A 337 -9.78 17.31 -25.80
C ASP A 337 -10.33 18.37 -26.76
N ARG A 338 -10.70 19.53 -26.24
CA ARG A 338 -11.02 20.70 -27.06
C ARG A 338 -9.76 21.22 -27.76
N PRO A 339 -9.88 21.98 -28.86
CA PRO A 339 -8.74 22.55 -29.56
C PRO A 339 -8.10 23.74 -28.81
N GLU A 340 -8.00 23.66 -27.49
CA GLU A 340 -7.33 24.63 -26.61
C GLU A 340 -5.82 24.41 -26.61
N PHE A 341 -5.05 25.47 -26.67
CA PHE A 341 -3.59 25.35 -26.64
C PHE A 341 -3.11 25.07 -25.21
N GLY A 342 -2.15 24.16 -25.07
CA GLY A 342 -1.41 23.98 -23.82
C GLY A 342 -0.17 24.87 -23.80
N VAL A 343 0.12 25.47 -22.65
CA VAL A 343 1.37 26.20 -22.40
C VAL A 343 2.32 25.29 -21.64
N LEU A 344 3.28 24.69 -22.34
CA LEU A 344 4.32 23.83 -21.76
C LEU A 344 5.43 24.69 -21.15
N SER A 345 5.65 24.52 -19.86
CA SER A 345 6.80 25.03 -19.11
C SER A 345 7.88 23.96 -18.97
N THR A 346 9.12 24.32 -19.31
CA THR A 346 10.32 23.53 -19.04
C THR A 346 11.36 24.40 -18.34
N ALA A 347 12.21 23.82 -17.49
CA ALA A 347 13.24 24.58 -16.79
C ALA A 347 14.41 24.93 -17.74
N GLU A 348 14.94 26.14 -17.65
CA GLU A 348 16.22 26.56 -18.22
C GLU A 348 17.40 26.18 -17.30
N PRO A 349 18.66 26.13 -17.79
CA PRO A 349 19.81 25.79 -16.97
C PRO A 349 20.02 26.71 -15.75
N ASP A 350 19.54 27.96 -15.84
CA ASP A 350 19.58 28.94 -14.75
C ASP A 350 18.36 28.86 -13.80
N GLY A 351 17.47 27.89 -14.02
CA GLY A 351 16.24 27.69 -13.24
C GLY A 351 15.04 28.53 -13.72
N SER A 352 15.21 29.43 -14.69
CA SER A 352 14.09 30.19 -15.25
C SER A 352 13.13 29.30 -16.06
N ALA A 353 11.88 29.72 -16.24
CA ALA A 353 10.88 28.95 -16.99
C ALA A 353 10.90 29.31 -18.47
N GLN A 354 11.04 28.31 -19.34
CA GLN A 354 10.83 28.41 -20.78
C GLN A 354 9.41 27.96 -21.12
N LEU A 355 8.59 28.88 -21.64
CA LEU A 355 7.20 28.61 -22.01
C LEU A 355 7.02 28.41 -23.52
N SER A 356 6.26 27.39 -23.90
CA SER A 356 5.87 27.10 -25.29
C SER A 356 4.37 26.91 -25.40
N VAL A 357 3.72 27.63 -26.32
CA VAL A 357 2.33 27.36 -26.71
C VAL A 357 2.33 26.21 -27.72
N MET A 358 1.55 25.16 -27.46
CA MET A 358 1.57 23.89 -28.21
C MET A 358 0.16 23.40 -28.49
N TRP A 359 -0.02 22.71 -29.63
CA TRP A 359 -1.11 21.76 -29.78
C TRP A 359 -0.83 20.56 -28.88
N VAL A 360 -1.88 20.05 -28.24
CA VAL A 360 -1.78 18.97 -27.27
C VAL A 360 -2.86 17.94 -27.56
N GLY A 361 -2.45 16.67 -27.52
CA GLY A 361 -3.35 15.53 -27.53
C GLY A 361 -3.27 14.79 -26.19
N ARG A 362 -4.05 13.72 -26.10
CA ARG A 362 -3.93 12.75 -25.02
C ARG A 362 -3.86 11.35 -25.59
N ASP A 363 -3.11 10.50 -24.90
CA ASP A 363 -3.13 9.07 -25.07
C ASP A 363 -3.31 8.44 -23.69
N GLY A 364 -4.49 7.88 -23.45
CA GLY A 364 -4.97 7.62 -22.09
C GLY A 364 -4.95 8.92 -21.26
N ASP A 365 -4.22 8.90 -20.15
CA ASP A 365 -4.04 10.09 -19.30
C ASP A 365 -2.71 10.82 -19.53
N ASP A 366 -1.86 10.34 -20.44
CA ASP A 366 -0.66 11.07 -20.83
C ASP A 366 -1.02 12.23 -21.76
N LEU A 367 -0.29 13.33 -21.66
CA LEU A 367 -0.33 14.39 -22.65
C LEU A 367 0.70 14.10 -23.73
N VAL A 368 0.31 14.26 -25.00
CA VAL A 368 1.22 14.07 -26.14
C VAL A 368 1.32 15.35 -26.96
N MET A 369 2.55 15.72 -27.31
CA MET A 369 2.84 16.91 -28.11
C MET A 369 3.90 16.57 -29.16
N ALA A 370 3.73 17.05 -30.38
CA ALA A 370 4.76 16.92 -31.41
C ALA A 370 5.68 18.15 -31.43
N THR A 371 6.98 17.90 -31.53
CA THR A 371 8.01 18.95 -31.67
C THR A 371 9.17 18.43 -32.52
N ARG A 372 10.27 19.18 -32.60
CA ARG A 372 11.50 18.81 -33.30
C ARG A 372 12.65 18.63 -32.31
N THR A 373 13.54 17.66 -32.57
CA THR A 373 14.67 17.31 -31.69
C THR A 373 15.56 18.52 -31.33
N GLY A 374 15.75 19.45 -32.26
CA GLY A 374 16.58 20.64 -32.07
C GLY A 374 15.99 21.75 -31.19
N ARG A 375 14.78 21.62 -30.66
CA ARG A 375 14.10 22.70 -29.89
C ARG A 375 14.62 22.82 -28.45
N ARG A 376 14.58 24.04 -27.88
CA ARG A 376 15.03 24.31 -26.50
C ARG A 376 14.31 23.42 -25.47
N LYS A 377 12.99 23.28 -25.58
CA LYS A 377 12.17 22.40 -24.73
C LYS A 377 12.66 20.94 -24.70
N VAL A 378 13.14 20.40 -25.83
CA VAL A 378 13.66 19.02 -25.90
C VAL A 378 14.96 18.89 -25.13
N ARG A 379 15.88 19.86 -25.29
CA ARG A 379 17.12 19.92 -24.49
C ARG A 379 16.85 20.11 -23.00
N ASN A 380 15.82 20.89 -22.65
CA ASN A 380 15.43 21.10 -21.26
C ASN A 380 14.87 19.81 -20.65
N ILE A 381 13.95 19.13 -21.34
CA ILE A 381 13.36 17.85 -20.90
C ILE A 381 14.43 16.77 -20.71
N ALA A 382 15.41 16.68 -21.62
CA ALA A 382 16.50 15.73 -21.49
C ALA A 382 17.39 15.98 -20.25
N ARG A 383 17.47 17.24 -19.78
CA ARG A 383 18.24 17.63 -18.59
C ARG A 383 17.43 17.50 -17.31
N ASP A 384 16.18 17.97 -17.32
CA ASP A 384 15.23 17.92 -16.21
C ASP A 384 13.86 17.53 -16.78
N PRO A 385 13.36 16.32 -16.50
CA PRO A 385 12.12 15.84 -17.08
C PRO A 385 10.89 16.52 -16.47
N ARG A 386 11.01 17.30 -15.39
CA ARG A 386 9.86 17.93 -14.73
C ARG A 386 9.28 19.05 -15.60
N VAL A 387 7.99 18.98 -15.86
CA VAL A 387 7.26 19.95 -16.69
C VAL A 387 5.95 20.36 -16.04
N THR A 388 5.41 21.49 -16.52
CA THR A 388 4.04 21.91 -16.21
C THR A 388 3.34 22.33 -17.49
N VAL A 389 2.10 21.92 -17.68
CA VAL A 389 1.25 22.31 -18.81
C VAL A 389 0.04 23.04 -18.27
N LEU A 390 -0.15 24.28 -18.71
CA LEU A 390 -1.34 25.06 -18.39
C LEU A 390 -2.32 25.01 -19.56
N PHE A 391 -3.57 24.66 -19.27
CA PHE A 391 -4.71 24.75 -20.17
C PHE A 391 -5.69 25.78 -19.62
N HIS A 392 -6.27 26.62 -20.47
CA HIS A 392 -7.32 27.55 -20.07
C HIS A 392 -8.47 27.49 -21.08
N ASP A 393 -9.71 27.61 -20.61
CA ASP A 393 -10.87 27.71 -21.51
C ASP A 393 -10.90 29.12 -22.12
N ARG A 394 -10.67 29.24 -23.43
CA ARG A 394 -10.68 30.55 -24.12
C ARG A 394 -11.98 31.32 -23.94
N ARG A 395 -13.10 30.61 -23.68
CA ARG A 395 -14.43 31.20 -23.51
C ARG A 395 -14.71 31.59 -22.05
N LYS A 396 -14.00 30.97 -21.12
CA LYS A 396 -14.11 31.19 -19.67
C LYS A 396 -12.71 31.16 -19.06
N PRO A 397 -11.89 32.22 -19.20
CA PRO A 397 -10.47 32.17 -18.84
C PRO A 397 -10.16 31.88 -17.36
N ALA A 398 -11.13 32.09 -16.46
CA ALA A 398 -11.02 31.70 -15.06
C ALA A 398 -11.10 30.17 -14.84
N ARG A 399 -11.62 29.41 -15.83
CA ARG A 399 -11.64 27.95 -15.87
C ARG A 399 -10.33 27.45 -16.48
N TYR A 400 -9.47 26.84 -15.67
CA TYR A 400 -8.16 26.39 -16.13
C TYR A 400 -7.68 25.12 -15.43
N ALA A 401 -6.83 24.35 -16.12
CA ALA A 401 -6.16 23.18 -15.58
C ALA A 401 -4.64 23.37 -15.62
N GLU A 402 -3.98 23.13 -14.51
CA GLU A 402 -2.53 23.02 -14.41
C GLU A 402 -2.16 21.54 -14.22
N VAL A 403 -1.44 20.99 -15.17
CA VAL A 403 -0.96 19.60 -15.14
C VAL A 403 0.54 19.61 -14.93
N ARG A 404 1.00 19.13 -13.79
CA ARG A 404 2.43 18.89 -13.50
C ARG A 404 2.74 17.43 -13.78
N GLY A 405 3.93 17.16 -14.28
CA GLY A 405 4.33 15.79 -14.61
C GLY A 405 5.79 15.65 -14.99
N THR A 406 6.13 14.48 -15.50
CA THR A 406 7.44 14.24 -16.11
C THR A 406 7.28 13.99 -17.61
N ALA A 407 8.17 14.59 -18.39
CA ALA A 407 8.19 14.48 -19.84
C ALA A 407 9.30 13.55 -20.31
N ARG A 408 9.02 12.78 -21.36
CA ARG A 408 9.98 11.95 -22.08
C ARG A 408 9.85 12.21 -23.56
N VAL A 409 10.97 12.17 -24.27
CA VAL A 409 10.99 12.24 -25.73
C VAL A 409 11.00 10.81 -26.24
N THR A 410 10.05 10.48 -27.11
CA THR A 410 9.85 9.11 -27.60
C THR A 410 10.09 9.04 -29.11
N GLY A 411 10.36 7.82 -29.59
CA GLY A 411 10.45 7.50 -31.02
C GLY A 411 9.11 7.14 -31.65
N GLU A 412 7.99 7.53 -31.03
CA GLU A 412 6.64 7.32 -31.55
C GLU A 412 6.42 8.09 -32.86
N ASP A 413 5.42 7.68 -33.65
CA ASP A 413 5.12 8.31 -34.94
C ASP A 413 4.59 9.74 -34.76
N ALA A 414 5.52 10.70 -34.77
CA ALA A 414 5.21 12.11 -34.65
C ALA A 414 4.39 12.65 -35.84
N HIS A 415 4.43 12.02 -37.02
CA HIS A 415 3.65 12.47 -38.17
C HIS A 415 2.18 12.13 -38.00
N ALA A 416 1.88 10.91 -37.53
CA ALA A 416 0.52 10.50 -37.20
C ALA A 416 -0.09 11.43 -36.14
N LEU A 417 0.67 11.72 -35.07
CA LEU A 417 0.22 12.66 -34.03
C LEU A 417 -0.03 14.07 -34.58
N VAL A 418 0.88 14.61 -35.40
CA VAL A 418 0.71 15.94 -35.98
C VAL A 418 -0.53 16.00 -36.89
N ASP A 419 -0.80 14.96 -37.68
CA ASP A 419 -1.98 14.93 -38.55
C ASP A 419 -3.28 14.89 -37.72
N GLU A 420 -3.31 14.06 -36.67
CA GLU A 420 -4.45 14.02 -35.74
C GLU A 420 -4.70 15.40 -35.10
N LEU A 421 -3.64 16.01 -34.56
CA LEU A 421 -3.73 17.32 -33.93
C LEU A 421 -4.11 18.42 -34.94
N ALA A 422 -3.59 18.37 -36.17
CA ALA A 422 -3.95 19.33 -37.21
C ALA A 422 -5.46 19.27 -37.51
N ARG A 423 -6.03 18.08 -37.65
CA ARG A 423 -7.46 17.91 -37.88
C ARG A 423 -8.27 18.45 -36.70
N ARG A 424 -7.84 18.18 -35.47
CA ARG A 424 -8.51 18.66 -34.25
C ARG A 424 -8.49 20.19 -34.15
N TYR A 425 -7.32 20.82 -34.36
CA TYR A 425 -7.14 22.26 -34.13
C TYR A 425 -7.53 23.13 -35.30
N THR A 426 -7.47 22.62 -36.54
CA THR A 426 -7.68 23.42 -37.76
C THR A 426 -8.84 22.92 -38.63
N GLY A 427 -9.34 21.70 -38.39
CA GLY A 427 -10.35 21.05 -39.22
C GLY A 427 -9.80 20.40 -40.50
N ALA A 428 -8.48 20.44 -40.73
CA ALA A 428 -7.83 19.88 -41.91
C ALA A 428 -6.60 19.04 -41.55
N ALA A 429 -6.22 18.15 -42.46
CA ALA A 429 -4.99 17.34 -42.34
C ALA A 429 -3.74 18.24 -42.32
N HIS A 430 -2.66 17.74 -41.72
CA HIS A 430 -1.40 18.47 -41.68
C HIS A 430 -0.79 18.56 -43.08
N VAL A 431 -0.49 19.80 -43.51
CA VAL A 431 0.15 20.05 -44.80
C VAL A 431 1.66 20.11 -44.62
N VAL A 432 2.36 19.11 -45.15
CA VAL A 432 3.83 19.08 -45.20
C VAL A 432 4.31 19.93 -46.37
N THR A 433 4.85 21.10 -46.09
CA THR A 433 5.42 22.00 -47.12
C THR A 433 6.92 21.78 -47.35
N ASP A 434 7.63 21.22 -46.36
CA ASP A 434 9.06 20.88 -46.46
C ASP A 434 9.31 19.53 -45.77
N PRO A 435 9.42 18.42 -46.52
CA PRO A 435 9.66 17.10 -45.96
C PRO A 435 10.95 16.97 -45.15
N ALA A 436 12.00 17.75 -45.48
CA ALA A 436 13.25 17.73 -44.71
C ALA A 436 13.07 18.39 -43.34
N ALA A 437 12.14 19.32 -43.21
CA ALA A 437 11.78 19.95 -41.94
C ALA A 437 10.93 19.05 -41.01
N GLU A 438 10.41 17.94 -41.53
CA GLU A 438 9.58 17.00 -40.78
C GLU A 438 10.37 15.78 -40.28
N ALA A 439 11.53 15.50 -40.91
CA ALA A 439 12.35 14.32 -40.64
C ALA A 439 12.90 14.22 -39.20
N ASP A 440 12.97 15.33 -38.47
CA ASP A 440 13.49 15.39 -37.09
C ASP A 440 12.39 15.59 -36.04
N ARG A 441 11.14 15.27 -36.38
CA ARG A 441 10.02 15.34 -35.42
C ARG A 441 10.04 14.21 -34.41
N VAL A 442 9.65 14.55 -33.20
CA VAL A 442 9.54 13.65 -32.06
C VAL A 442 8.28 13.93 -31.27
N VAL A 443 7.81 12.91 -30.56
CA VAL A 443 6.72 13.04 -29.60
C VAL A 443 7.32 13.32 -28.22
N VAL A 444 6.77 14.32 -27.56
CA VAL A 444 6.95 14.57 -26.13
C VAL A 444 5.73 13.99 -25.44
N ARG A 445 5.95 12.95 -24.64
CA ARG A 445 4.95 12.32 -23.79
C ARG A 445 5.13 12.83 -22.36
N ILE A 446 4.06 13.31 -21.76
CA ILE A 446 4.05 13.85 -20.41
C ILE A 446 3.13 12.97 -19.58
N THR A 447 3.68 12.36 -18.54
CA THR A 447 2.92 11.61 -17.53
C THR A 447 2.59 12.55 -16.38
N PRO A 448 1.30 12.96 -16.22
CA PRO A 448 0.84 13.70 -15.07
C PRO A 448 1.25 13.06 -13.74
N SER A 449 1.62 13.90 -12.78
CA SER A 449 1.82 13.55 -11.38
C SER A 449 0.98 14.41 -10.44
N LYS A 450 0.48 15.56 -10.91
CA LYS A 450 -0.46 16.42 -10.18
C LYS A 450 -1.31 17.22 -11.14
N VAL A 451 -2.60 17.34 -10.82
CA VAL A 451 -3.55 18.14 -11.59
C VAL A 451 -4.27 19.08 -10.65
N LEU A 452 -4.29 20.36 -11.01
CA LEU A 452 -5.08 21.39 -10.35
C LEU A 452 -6.10 21.89 -11.36
N TYR A 453 -7.36 21.91 -11.00
CA TYR A 453 -8.44 22.42 -11.83
C TYR A 453 -9.23 23.48 -11.05
N ARG A 454 -9.48 24.61 -11.68
CA ARG A 454 -10.20 25.75 -11.08
C ARG A 454 -11.26 26.30 -12.02
#